data_AF-A0A519UJQ1-F1
#
_entry.id   AF-A0A519UJQ1-F1
#
_cell.length_a   1.000
_cell.length_b   1.000
_cell.length_c   1.000
_cell.angle_alpha   90.00
_cell.angle_beta   90.00
_cell.angle_gamma   90.00
#
_symmetry.space_group_name_H-M   'P 1'
#
loop_
_entity.id
_entity.type
_entity.pdbx_description
1 polymer ?
#
loop_
_entity_poly.entity_id
_entity_poly.type
_entity_poly.pdbx_seq_one_letter_code
_entity_poly.pdbx_strand_id
1 'polypeptide(L)'
;MKITQHIAEAKKTLFSFELLPPIKGQSIQWIYDAIEPLLEFNPPFIDVTSLREDYIYKEQENGLLEKVSYRKRPGTIAICAAIIHK
;
A
#
# COMPACT_ATOMS: atom_id res chain seq x y z
N MET A 1 13.91 -12.98 3.36
CA MET A 1 13.95 -12.00 4.46
C MET A 1 12.72 -12.23 5.34
N LYS A 2 12.88 -12.56 6.63
CA LYS A 2 11.74 -12.77 7.55
C LYS A 2 11.74 -11.68 8.61
N ILE A 3 10.57 -11.08 8.88
CA ILE A 3 10.43 -10.05 9.94
C ILE A 3 10.87 -10.59 11.30
N THR A 4 10.56 -11.85 11.59
CA THR A 4 10.99 -12.52 12.83
C THR A 4 12.51 -12.59 13.00
N GLN A 5 13.27 -12.66 11.91
CA GLN A 5 14.74 -12.64 11.96
C GLN A 5 15.26 -11.24 12.29
N HIS A 6 14.73 -10.19 11.64
CA HIS A 6 15.11 -8.80 11.97
C HIS A 6 14.87 -8.48 13.45
N ILE A 7 13.76 -8.94 14.00
CA ILE A 7 13.43 -8.75 15.42
C ILE A 7 14.40 -9.54 16.32
N ALA A 8 14.70 -10.79 15.99
CA ALA A 8 15.60 -11.63 16.79
C ALA A 8 17.06 -11.13 16.79
N GLU A 9 17.51 -10.53 15.68
CA GLU A 9 18.89 -10.04 15.51
C GLU A 9 19.07 -8.57 15.95
N ALA A 10 18.00 -7.92 16.42
CA ALA A 10 18.00 -6.52 16.79
C ALA A 10 18.95 -6.22 17.97
N LYS A 11 20.01 -5.46 17.71
CA LYS A 11 20.94 -4.94 18.76
C LYS A 11 20.52 -3.57 19.31
N LYS A 12 19.54 -2.94 18.66
CA LYS A 12 18.99 -1.63 18.98
C LYS A 12 17.50 -1.62 18.63
N THR A 13 16.77 -0.63 19.14
CA THR A 13 15.37 -0.41 18.75
C THR A 13 15.26 -0.29 17.23
N LEU A 14 14.32 -1.05 16.67
CA LEU A 14 14.00 -1.01 15.24
C LEU A 14 12.92 0.04 14.98
N PHE A 15 13.00 0.65 13.80
CA PHE A 15 12.00 1.56 13.28
C PHE A 15 11.41 0.97 12.01
N SER A 16 10.09 0.88 11.92
CA SER A 16 9.35 0.52 10.72
C SER A 16 8.12 1.41 10.62
N PHE A 17 7.51 1.45 9.44
CA PHE A 17 6.31 2.25 9.20
C PHE A 17 5.37 1.56 8.20
N GLU A 18 4.13 2.04 8.18
CA GLU A 18 3.08 1.57 7.27
C GLU A 18 2.72 2.66 6.26
N LEU A 19 2.55 2.26 5.01
CA LEU A 19 2.14 3.11 3.90
C LEU A 19 0.71 2.77 3.46
N LEU A 20 -0.11 3.81 3.34
CA LEU A 20 -1.39 3.72 2.67
C LEU A 20 -1.18 3.94 1.16
N PRO A 21 -1.50 2.96 0.28
CA PRO A 21 -1.37 3.14 -1.16
C PRO A 21 -2.14 4.35 -1.69
N PRO A 22 -1.73 5.01 -2.79
CA PRO A 22 -2.48 6.12 -3.38
C PRO A 22 -3.84 5.67 -3.92
N ILE A 23 -4.72 6.63 -4.21
CA ILE A 23 -5.97 6.34 -4.92
C ILE A 23 -5.64 6.08 -6.39
N LYS A 24 -6.41 5.21 -7.06
CA LYS A 24 -6.29 5.01 -8.51
C LYS A 24 -6.36 6.36 -9.25
N GLY A 25 -5.46 6.55 -10.21
CA GLY A 25 -5.35 7.80 -10.98
C GLY A 25 -4.32 8.79 -10.44
N GLN A 26 -3.78 8.58 -9.23
CA GLN A 26 -2.64 9.33 -8.73
C GLN A 26 -1.31 8.69 -9.15
N SER A 27 -0.27 9.52 -9.28
CA SER A 27 1.09 9.06 -9.62
C SER A 27 1.69 8.24 -8.49
N ILE A 28 2.43 7.20 -8.85
CA ILE A 28 3.23 6.42 -7.89
C ILE A 28 4.37 7.23 -7.28
N GLN A 29 4.78 8.34 -7.91
CA GLN A 29 5.83 9.22 -7.42
C GLN A 29 5.57 9.70 -5.98
N TRP A 30 4.31 9.93 -5.62
CA TRP A 30 3.93 10.28 -4.26
C TRP A 30 4.39 9.27 -3.20
N ILE A 31 4.38 7.97 -3.54
CA ILE A 31 4.88 6.91 -2.65
C ILE A 31 6.39 7.06 -2.48
N TYR A 32 7.11 7.33 -3.56
CA TYR A 32 8.56 7.50 -3.51
C TYR A 32 8.96 8.73 -2.70
N ASP A 33 8.30 9.86 -2.92
CA ASP A 33 8.55 11.10 -2.19
C ASP A 33 8.25 10.94 -0.69
N ALA A 34 7.26 10.11 -0.34
CA ALA A 34 6.92 9.80 1.06
C ALA A 34 7.95 8.85 1.72
N ILE A 35 8.50 7.89 0.97
CA ILE A 35 9.44 6.90 1.50
C ILE A 35 10.86 7.46 1.60
N GLU A 36 11.29 8.29 0.64
CA GLU A 36 12.65 8.83 0.55
C GLU A 36 13.21 9.40 1.87
N PRO A 37 12.51 10.30 2.59
CA PRO A 37 13.03 10.83 3.87
C PRO A 37 13.09 9.76 4.97
N LEU A 38 12.40 8.63 4.83
CA LEU A 38 12.38 7.57 5.84
C LEU A 38 13.48 6.52 5.60
N LEU A 39 14.07 6.48 4.41
CA LEU A 39 15.15 5.52 4.08
C LEU A 39 16.43 5.79 4.86
N GLU A 40 16.69 7.03 5.30
CA GLU A 40 17.86 7.38 6.11
C GLU A 40 17.90 6.62 7.45
N PHE A 41 16.72 6.23 7.97
CA PHE A 41 16.58 5.48 9.21
C PHE A 41 16.80 3.97 9.05
N ASN A 42 17.04 3.50 7.81
CA ASN A 42 17.24 2.11 7.44
C ASN A 42 16.18 1.16 8.04
N PRO A 43 14.89 1.37 7.70
CA PRO A 43 13.80 0.54 8.21
C PRO A 43 13.96 -0.91 7.72
N PRO A 44 13.83 -1.93 8.58
CA PRO A 44 14.01 -3.32 8.18
C PRO A 44 12.83 -3.85 7.35
N PHE A 45 11.66 -3.21 7.42
CA PHE A 45 10.49 -3.52 6.60
C PHE A 45 9.54 -2.32 6.55
N ILE A 46 8.71 -2.29 5.51
CA ILE A 46 7.64 -1.31 5.31
C ILE A 46 6.34 -2.10 5.12
N ASP A 47 5.33 -1.78 5.91
CA ASP A 47 4.00 -2.38 5.75
C ASP A 47 3.20 -1.61 4.70
N VAL A 48 2.40 -2.30 3.90
CA VAL A 48 1.54 -1.68 2.89
C VAL A 48 0.09 -2.09 3.15
N THR A 49 -0.74 -1.13 3.53
CA THR A 49 -2.14 -1.40 3.89
C THR A 49 -2.90 -1.97 2.70
N SER A 50 -3.57 -3.11 2.89
CA SER A 50 -4.52 -3.64 1.91
C SER A 50 -5.93 -3.17 2.24
N LEU A 51 -6.61 -2.61 1.24
CA LEU A 51 -8.01 -2.23 1.36
C LEU A 51 -8.89 -3.37 0.85
N ARG A 52 -9.92 -3.72 1.62
CA ARG A 52 -10.98 -4.65 1.17
C ARG A 52 -11.69 -4.08 -0.06
N GLU A 53 -12.29 -4.96 -0.86
CA GLU A 53 -13.16 -4.52 -1.95
C GLU A 53 -14.31 -3.70 -1.40
N ASP A 54 -14.55 -2.57 -2.04
CA ASP A 54 -15.68 -1.69 -1.76
C ASP A 54 -16.79 -1.98 -2.77
N TYR A 55 -17.98 -1.43 -2.56
CA TYR A 55 -19.09 -1.58 -3.49
C TYR A 55 -19.63 -0.22 -3.89
N ILE A 56 -19.87 -0.05 -5.19
CA ILE A 56 -20.59 1.10 -5.73
C ILE A 56 -21.90 0.63 -6.32
N TYR A 57 -22.94 1.45 -6.21
CA TYR A 57 -24.21 1.23 -6.90
C TYR A 57 -24.21 2.04 -8.19
N LYS A 58 -24.38 1.37 -9.32
CA LYS A 58 -24.53 2.01 -10.63
C LYS A 58 -26.00 1.98 -11.02
N GLU A 59 -26.55 3.15 -11.33
CA GLU A 59 -27.89 3.26 -11.90
C GLU A 59 -27.89 2.76 -13.34
N GLN A 60 -28.83 1.87 -13.64
CA GLN A 60 -29.05 1.30 -14.96
C GLN A 60 -30.09 2.13 -15.73
N GLU A 61 -30.15 1.98 -17.04
CA GLU A 61 -31.12 2.70 -17.90
C GLU A 61 -32.58 2.46 -17.51
N ASN A 62 -32.86 1.32 -16.86
CA ASN A 62 -34.19 0.96 -16.35
C ASN A 62 -34.50 1.50 -14.94
N GLY A 63 -33.62 2.34 -14.37
CA GLY A 63 -33.76 2.93 -13.03
C GLY A 63 -33.42 1.99 -11.87
N LEU A 64 -32.96 0.76 -12.13
CA LEU A 64 -32.50 -0.17 -11.09
C LEU A 64 -31.04 0.10 -10.71
N LEU A 65 -30.69 -0.25 -9.47
CA LEU A 65 -29.31 -0.14 -8.97
C LEU A 65 -28.58 -1.47 -9.08
N GLU A 66 -27.45 -1.49 -9.78
CA GLU A 66 -26.52 -2.61 -9.83
C GLU A 66 -25.42 -2.42 -8.79
N LYS A 67 -25.21 -3.41 -7.91
CA LYS A 67 -24.09 -3.43 -6.96
C LYS A 67 -22.84 -3.97 -7.64
N VAL A 68 -21.84 -3.13 -7.84
CA VAL A 68 -20.57 -3.47 -8.50
C VAL A 68 -19.43 -3.44 -7.49
N SER A 69 -18.60 -4.48 -7.45
CA SER A 69 -17.38 -4.47 -6.64
C SER A 69 -16.33 -3.53 -7.26
N TYR A 70 -15.71 -2.73 -6.41
CA TYR A 70 -14.75 -1.71 -6.82
C TYR A 70 -13.58 -1.63 -5.84
N ARG A 71 -12.36 -1.52 -6.38
CA ARG A 71 -11.17 -1.22 -5.57
C ARG A 71 -10.76 0.23 -5.77
N LYS A 72 -10.76 1.02 -4.70
CA LYS A 72 -10.34 2.44 -4.70
C LYS A 72 -8.84 2.64 -4.92
N ARG A 73 -8.02 1.70 -4.45
CA ARG A 73 -6.54 1.79 -4.47
C ARG A 73 -5.93 0.69 -5.36
N PRO A 74 -4.71 0.88 -5.89
CA PRO A 74 -3.98 -0.16 -6.61
C PRO A 74 -3.75 -1.41 -5.74
N GLY A 75 -3.47 -2.54 -6.39
CA GLY A 75 -3.15 -3.78 -5.68
C GLY A 75 -1.87 -3.65 -4.87
N THR A 76 -1.88 -4.12 -3.63
CA THR A 76 -0.73 -4.02 -2.71
C THR A 76 0.52 -4.69 -3.26
N ILE A 77 0.39 -5.84 -3.94
CA ILE A 77 1.51 -6.54 -4.58
C ILE A 77 2.21 -5.64 -5.61
N ALA A 78 1.45 -4.91 -6.43
CA ALA A 78 2.01 -4.03 -7.44
C ALA A 78 2.77 -2.85 -6.80
N ILE A 79 2.23 -2.30 -5.71
CA ILE A 79 2.90 -1.24 -4.93
C ILE A 79 4.19 -1.77 -4.31
N CYS A 80 4.17 -2.94 -3.67
CA CYS A 80 5.37 -3.55 -3.09
C CYS A 80 6.45 -3.78 -4.15
N ALA A 81 6.07 -4.33 -5.32
CA ALA A 81 7.00 -4.55 -6.42
C ALA A 81 7.61 -3.22 -6.91
N ALA A 82 6.81 -2.17 -7.04
CA ALA A 82 7.28 -0.86 -7.47
C ALA A 82 8.19 -0.17 -6.45
N ILE A 83 8.04 -0.45 -5.15
CA ILE A 83 8.96 0.03 -4.10
C ILE A 83 10.30 -0.71 -4.16
N ILE A 84 10.26 -2.05 -4.33
CA ILE A 84 11.46 -2.90 -4.31
C ILE A 84 12.32 -2.74 -5.58
N HIS A 85 11.67 -2.55 -6.73
CA HIS A 85 12.32 -2.51 -8.05
C HIS A 85 12.47 -1.09 -8.62
N LYS A 86 12.38 -0.06 -7.77
CA LYS A 86 12.75 1.31 -8.16
C LYS A 86 14.26 1.38 -8.43
#